data_AF-A0A7T0G2P6-F1
#
_entry.id   AF-A0A7T0G2P6-F1
#
_cell.length_a   1.000
_cell.length_b   1.000
_cell.length_c   1.000
_cell.angle_alpha   90.00
_cell.angle_beta   90.00
_cell.angle_gamma   90.00
#
_symmetry.space_group_name_H-M   'P 1'
#
loop_
_entity.id
_entity.type
_entity.pdbx_description
1 polymer ?
#
loop_
_entity_poly.entity_id
_entity_poly.type
_entity_poly.pdbx_seq_one_letter_code
_entity_poly.pdbx_strand_id
1 'polypeptide(L)' 'MEMNDPKRKEERREAEPDQGDGGPSSPKTERPGRDSILKRMKRVDPKQSERYKQRTGQ' A
#
# COMPACT_ATOMS: atom_id res chain seq x y z
N MET A 1 -4.26 38.79 16.86
CA MET A 1 -4.97 38.03 15.83
C MET A 1 -4.11 36.88 15.36
N GLU A 2 -4.69 35.68 15.29
CA GLU A 2 -4.12 34.47 14.70
C GLU A 2 -3.93 34.69 13.19
N MET A 3 -2.68 34.71 12.70
CA MET A 3 -2.41 34.75 11.26
C MET A 3 -2.47 33.32 10.74
N ASN A 4 -3.65 32.93 10.24
CA ASN A 4 -3.80 31.68 9.48
C ASN A 4 -3.31 31.96 8.05
N ASP A 5 -2.02 31.72 7.81
CA ASP A 5 -1.40 31.92 6.50
C ASP A 5 -1.86 30.80 5.55
N PRO A 6 -2.69 31.10 4.54
CA PRO A 6 -3.38 30.09 3.72
C PRO A 6 -2.43 29.25 2.87
N LYS A 7 -1.16 29.65 2.74
CA LYS A 7 -0.16 29.01 1.88
C LYS A 7 0.46 27.74 2.48
N ARG A 8 0.30 27.49 3.79
CA ARG A 8 0.83 26.27 4.45
C ARG A 8 0.16 24.98 3.95
N LYS A 9 -0.99 25.09 3.28
CA LYS A 9 -1.75 23.95 2.75
C LYS A 9 -1.27 23.47 1.38
N GLU A 10 -0.33 24.17 0.74
CA GLU A 10 0.16 23.81 -0.60
C GLU A 10 1.41 22.91 -0.60
N GLU A 11 2.25 22.92 0.46
CA GLU A 11 3.48 22.10 0.48
C GLU A 11 3.28 20.61 0.78
N ARG A 12 2.08 20.17 1.18
CA ARG A 12 1.76 18.74 1.43
C ARG A 12 0.72 18.17 0.46
N ARG A 13 0.67 18.66 -0.76
CA ARG A 13 0.13 17.83 -1.84
C ARG A 13 1.28 16.94 -2.29
N GLU A 14 1.43 15.82 -1.58
CA GLU A 14 2.19 14.67 -2.06
C GLU A 14 1.82 14.49 -3.53
N ALA A 15 2.82 14.52 -4.41
CA ALA A 15 2.62 14.40 -5.84
C ALA A 15 1.73 13.19 -6.12
N GLU A 16 0.47 13.46 -6.51
CA GLU A 16 -0.35 12.42 -7.13
C GLU A 16 0.44 11.95 -8.35
N PRO A 17 0.74 10.65 -8.47
CA PRO A 17 1.48 10.17 -9.64
C PRO A 17 0.65 10.51 -10.87
N ASP A 18 1.24 11.32 -11.75
CA ASP A 18 0.69 11.68 -13.04
C ASP A 18 0.31 10.41 -13.79
N GLN A 19 -0.98 10.06 -13.79
CA GLN A 19 -1.54 8.95 -14.57
C GLN A 19 -1.68 9.40 -16.04
N GLY A 20 -0.61 9.96 -16.60
CA GLY A 20 -0.53 10.39 -17.98
C GLY A 20 -0.65 9.20 -18.93
N ASP A 21 -1.60 9.31 -19.85
CA ASP A 21 -2.09 8.35 -20.85
C ASP A 21 -1.06 7.99 -21.95
N GLY A 22 0.22 7.81 -21.62
CA GLY A 22 1.29 7.60 -22.60
C GLY A 22 2.33 6.53 -22.22
N GLY A 23 2.21 5.92 -21.05
CA GLY A 23 3.07 4.82 -20.59
C GLY A 23 2.37 3.46 -20.67
N PRO A 24 3.12 2.35 -20.65
CA PRO A 24 2.51 1.03 -20.55
C PRO A 24 1.61 0.98 -19.31
N SER A 25 0.35 0.61 -19.49
CA SER A 25 -0.58 0.47 -18.37
C SER A 25 -0.01 -0.48 -17.33
N SER A 26 -0.16 -0.12 -16.05
CA SER A 26 0.16 -1.02 -14.95
C SER A 26 -0.48 -2.38 -15.21
N PRO A 27 0.27 -3.49 -15.04
CA PRO A 27 -0.25 -4.81 -15.32
C PRO A 27 -1.51 -5.03 -14.47
N LYS A 28 -2.55 -5.60 -15.10
CA LYS A 28 -3.78 -6.04 -14.41
C LYS A 28 -3.44 -7.21 -13.48
N THR A 29 -2.78 -6.88 -12.38
CA THR A 29 -2.39 -7.85 -11.37
C THR A 29 -3.60 -8.01 -10.47
N GLU A 30 -4.34 -9.10 -10.64
CA GLU A 30 -5.31 -9.49 -9.62
C GLU A 30 -4.55 -9.61 -8.29
N ARG A 31 -4.94 -8.81 -7.30
CA ARG A 31 -4.35 -8.94 -5.97
C ARG A 31 -4.55 -10.40 -5.55
N PRO A 32 -3.47 -11.12 -5.25
CA PRO A 32 -3.59 -12.52 -4.86
C PRO A 32 -4.58 -12.61 -3.70
N GLY A 33 -5.63 -13.40 -3.86
CA GLY A 33 -6.75 -13.48 -2.92
C GLY A 33 -6.27 -13.72 -1.48
N ARG A 34 -7.03 -13.20 -0.51
CA ARG A 34 -6.68 -13.22 0.93
C ARG A 34 -6.30 -14.61 1.43
N ASP A 35 -6.95 -15.65 0.91
CA ASP A 35 -6.72 -17.06 1.27
C ASP A 35 -5.30 -17.56 0.93
N SER A 36 -4.62 -16.87 0.02
CA SER A 36 -3.30 -17.27 -0.46
C SER A 36 -2.11 -16.60 0.25
N ILE A 37 -2.38 -15.61 1.14
CA ILE A 37 -1.32 -14.82 1.79
C ILE A 37 -0.47 -15.68 2.73
N LEU A 38 -1.09 -16.46 3.62
CA LEU A 38 -0.39 -17.31 4.58
C LEU A 38 0.42 -18.40 3.87
N LYS A 39 -0.13 -18.97 2.79
CA LYS A 39 0.56 -20.00 2.00
C LYS A 39 1.81 -19.44 1.31
N ARG A 40 1.76 -18.18 0.85
CA ARG A 40 2.89 -17.50 0.24
C ARG A 40 3.90 -17.03 1.28
N MET A 41 3.42 -16.46 2.39
CA MET A 41 4.26 -16.10 3.52
C MET A 41 5.01 -17.33 4.02
N LYS A 42 4.38 -18.48 4.18
CA LYS A 42 5.07 -19.71 4.59
C LYS A 42 6.17 -20.15 3.62
N ARG A 43 6.02 -19.92 2.31
CA ARG A 43 7.05 -20.23 1.30
C ARG A 43 8.23 -19.26 1.36
N VAL A 44 7.96 -17.98 1.63
CA VAL A 44 8.98 -16.91 1.65
C VAL A 44 9.66 -16.82 3.02
N ASP A 45 8.87 -16.81 4.09
CA ASP A 45 9.28 -16.79 5.49
C ASP A 45 8.25 -17.52 6.38
N PRO A 46 8.54 -18.78 6.77
CA PRO A 46 7.71 -19.55 7.67
C PRO A 46 7.47 -18.90 9.04
N LYS A 47 8.47 -18.21 9.61
CA LYS A 47 8.36 -17.61 10.95
C LYS A 47 7.42 -16.40 10.92
N GLN A 48 7.47 -15.62 9.84
CA GLN A 48 6.56 -14.49 9.67
C GLN A 48 5.13 -14.94 9.37
N SER A 49 4.92 -16.05 8.66
CA SER A 49 3.56 -16.62 8.55
C SER A 49 2.95 -16.90 9.92
N GLU A 50 3.70 -17.50 10.84
CA GLU A 50 3.20 -17.84 12.18
C GLU A 50 2.95 -16.60 13.04
N ARG A 51 3.85 -15.62 13.03
CA ARG A 51 3.65 -14.33 13.72
C ARG A 51 2.41 -13.58 13.20
N TYR A 52 2.20 -13.59 11.88
CA TYR A 52 1.04 -12.95 11.27
C TYR A 52 -0.25 -13.62 11.72
N LYS A 53 -0.36 -14.96 11.68
CA LYS A 53 -1.51 -15.69 12.22
C LYS A 53 -1.83 -15.31 13.66
N GLN A 54 -0.82 -15.32 14.53
CA GLN A 54 -0.98 -14.96 15.94
C GLN A 54 -1.46 -13.51 16.12
N ARG A 55 -0.96 -12.59 15.28
CA ARG A 55 -1.33 -11.17 15.36
C ARG A 55 -2.71 -10.88 14.80
N THR A 56 -3.09 -11.55 13.71
CA THR A 56 -4.35 -11.25 12.99
C THR A 56 -5.50 -12.17 13.35
N GLY A 57 -5.26 -13.27 14.06
CA GLY A 57 -6.27 -14.28 14.35
C GLY A 57 -6.76 -15.02 13.09
N GLN A 58 -5.93 -15.05 12.04
CA GLN A 58 -6.19 -15.81 10.81
C GLN A 58 -5.68 -17.23 10.91
#